data_AF-A0A229GZ36-F1
#
_entry.id   AF-A0A229GZ36-F1
#
_cell.length_a   1.000
_cell.length_b   1.000
_cell.length_c   1.000
_cell.angle_alpha   90.00
_cell.angle_beta   90.00
_cell.angle_gamma   90.00
#
_symmetry.space_group_name_H-M   'P 1'
#
loop_
_entity.id
_entity.type
_entity.pdbx_description
1 polymer ?
#
loop_
_entity_poly.entity_id
_entity_poly.type
_entity_poly.pdbx_seq_one_letter_code
_entity_poly.pdbx_strand_id
1 'polypeptide(L)'
;MSRPSDPPTPPGQWVAVHLFHQGDLDTLLLDAVAPALTGLAQAGRIHGHFFLRYWEGGPHLRVRVLSVRSVSQDIATELVDRWNAWLGDHPSPRSVDEAAYLRFATEAATREGLPGYEPWRGLHDRAEVRGYLPEHERYGTGASLAAVERHFMEASRCAEAVLARRPGPAERLSAGFAVSLLTWAVVEPDPRRRLDALRTGAEAWRRMLGPAYDTEAFDRAYESGRGALVRRAGHLLAPDPRPRSDGPTGPIAAWRHSVSRLYASLEALERRGEFTPDLSALRDDPSLLDLPSPRAALTANRCAHLMCNRLGLYGPQEALLRHFAARAAADLHTAGSGAHRP
;
A
#
# COMPACT_ATOMS: atom_id res chain seq x y z
N MET A 1 -14.91 20.21 19.25
CA MET A 1 -15.63 20.84 18.13
C MET A 1 -15.88 19.77 17.08
N SER A 2 -17.12 19.32 16.94
CA SER A 2 -17.50 18.28 15.97
C SER A 2 -17.32 18.81 14.55
N ARG A 3 -16.59 18.09 13.70
CA ARG A 3 -16.56 18.37 12.26
C ARG A 3 -17.99 18.25 11.72
N PRO A 4 -18.42 19.14 10.80
CA PRO A 4 -19.67 18.95 10.09
C PRO A 4 -19.61 17.63 9.30
N SER A 5 -20.72 16.90 9.27
CA SER A 5 -20.92 15.75 8.40
C SER A 5 -20.64 16.14 6.95
N ASP A 6 -19.74 15.42 6.29
CA ASP A 6 -19.33 15.70 4.91
C ASP A 6 -20.52 15.63 3.94
N PRO A 7 -20.66 16.60 3.01
CA PRO A 7 -21.66 16.53 1.95
C PRO A 7 -21.29 15.43 0.90
N PRO A 8 -22.27 14.71 0.32
CA PRO A 8 -22.02 13.68 -0.71
C PRO A 8 -21.56 14.25 -2.08
N THR A 9 -20.66 13.50 -2.71
CA THR A 9 -19.70 13.80 -3.80
C THR A 9 -20.30 14.09 -5.20
N PRO A 10 -19.69 14.98 -6.04
CA PRO A 10 -18.98 14.55 -7.27
C PRO A 10 -17.73 15.42 -7.65
N PRO A 11 -16.77 15.00 -8.53
CA PRO A 11 -16.91 14.05 -9.65
C PRO A 11 -15.97 12.82 -9.67
N GLY A 12 -16.52 11.74 -10.26
CA GLY A 12 -16.06 10.34 -10.21
C GLY A 12 -16.97 9.60 -9.22
N GLN A 13 -17.92 8.75 -9.68
CA GLN A 13 -18.97 8.15 -8.85
C GLN A 13 -18.44 7.05 -7.93
N TRP A 14 -17.62 7.45 -6.98
CA TRP A 14 -17.06 6.57 -5.98
C TRP A 14 -18.08 6.30 -4.88
N VAL A 15 -18.47 5.04 -4.74
CA VAL A 15 -19.13 4.53 -3.55
C VAL A 15 -18.04 4.10 -2.59
N ALA A 16 -17.97 4.70 -1.40
CA ALA A 16 -17.04 4.30 -0.35
C ALA A 16 -17.79 3.66 0.81
N VAL A 17 -17.33 2.49 1.22
CA VAL A 17 -17.88 1.74 2.34
C VAL A 17 -16.73 1.30 3.23
N HIS A 18 -16.87 1.53 4.53
CA HIS A 18 -15.94 1.05 5.55
C HIS A 18 -16.55 -0.16 6.23
N LEU A 19 -15.84 -1.28 6.25
CA LEU A 19 -16.24 -2.53 6.90
C LEU A 19 -15.40 -2.72 8.17
N PHE A 20 -15.94 -2.33 9.32
CA PHE A 20 -15.30 -2.48 10.62
C PHE A 20 -15.36 -3.93 11.06
N HIS A 21 -14.21 -4.53 11.32
CA HIS A 21 -14.09 -5.92 11.75
C HIS A 21 -12.74 -6.15 12.43
N GLN A 22 -12.75 -6.76 13.62
CA GLN A 22 -11.53 -7.00 14.40
C GLN A 22 -10.92 -8.39 14.16
N GLY A 23 -11.59 -9.23 13.37
CA GLY A 23 -11.11 -10.56 13.03
C GLY A 23 -10.16 -10.57 11.83
N ASP A 24 -10.14 -11.69 11.12
CA ASP A 24 -9.28 -11.86 9.95
C ASP A 24 -9.80 -11.05 8.75
N LEU A 25 -9.13 -9.94 8.46
CA LEU A 25 -9.44 -9.10 7.30
C LEU A 25 -9.14 -9.77 5.95
N ASP A 26 -8.33 -10.83 5.89
CA ASP A 26 -8.19 -11.63 4.67
C ASP A 26 -9.46 -12.40 4.36
N THR A 27 -10.05 -13.03 5.38
CA THR A 27 -11.32 -13.75 5.27
C THR A 27 -12.45 -12.79 4.89
N LEU A 28 -12.58 -11.64 5.57
CA LEU A 28 -13.55 -10.62 5.17
C LEU A 28 -13.35 -10.15 3.71
N LEU A 29 -12.10 -9.92 3.30
CA LEU A 29 -11.79 -9.49 1.93
C LEU A 29 -12.17 -10.57 0.90
N LEU A 30 -11.72 -11.80 1.10
CA LEU A 30 -11.80 -12.86 0.09
C LEU A 30 -13.17 -13.52 0.04
N ASP A 31 -13.88 -13.61 1.17
CA ASP A 31 -15.13 -14.36 1.27
C ASP A 31 -16.36 -13.46 1.18
N ALA A 32 -16.24 -12.14 1.46
CA ALA A 32 -17.35 -11.19 1.38
C ALA A 32 -17.14 -10.06 0.36
N VAL A 33 -15.99 -9.37 0.40
CA VAL A 33 -15.76 -8.17 -0.43
C VAL A 33 -15.50 -8.55 -1.89
N ALA A 34 -14.49 -9.37 -2.15
CA ALA A 34 -14.09 -9.73 -3.51
C ALA A 34 -15.20 -10.43 -4.33
N PRO A 35 -16.00 -11.36 -3.77
CA PRO A 35 -17.12 -11.97 -4.50
C PRO A 35 -18.20 -10.96 -4.87
N ALA A 36 -18.56 -10.06 -3.94
CA ALA A 36 -19.57 -9.02 -4.20
C ALA A 36 -19.13 -8.08 -5.33
N LEU A 37 -17.87 -7.62 -5.29
CA LEU A 37 -17.32 -6.72 -6.31
C LEU A 37 -17.14 -7.41 -7.66
N THR A 38 -16.76 -8.70 -7.67
CA THR A 38 -16.67 -9.50 -8.89
C THR A 38 -18.04 -9.62 -9.56
N GLY A 39 -19.10 -9.90 -8.80
CA GLY A 39 -20.46 -9.96 -9.32
C GLY A 39 -20.92 -8.63 -9.93
N LEU A 40 -20.63 -7.50 -9.27
CA LEU A 40 -20.94 -6.17 -9.79
C LEU A 40 -20.16 -5.85 -11.07
N ALA A 41 -18.90 -6.25 -11.15
CA ALA A 41 -18.06 -6.05 -12.34
C ALA A 41 -18.55 -6.89 -13.53
N GLN A 42 -18.89 -8.16 -13.30
CA GLN A 42 -19.46 -9.05 -14.32
C GLN A 42 -20.81 -8.55 -14.85
N ALA A 43 -21.61 -7.92 -13.98
CA ALA A 43 -22.86 -7.27 -14.36
C ALA A 43 -22.67 -5.90 -15.04
N GLY A 44 -21.43 -5.42 -15.24
CA GLY A 44 -21.14 -4.13 -15.86
C GLY A 44 -21.59 -2.92 -15.04
N ARG A 45 -21.83 -3.08 -13.74
CA ARG A 45 -22.33 -2.02 -12.84
C ARG A 45 -21.23 -1.15 -12.24
N ILE A 46 -19.99 -1.63 -12.29
CA ILE A 46 -18.80 -0.93 -11.77
C ILE A 46 -17.68 -0.96 -12.82
N HIS A 47 -16.87 0.10 -12.83
CA HIS A 47 -15.68 0.20 -13.66
C HIS A 47 -14.41 -0.33 -12.95
N GLY A 48 -14.46 -0.45 -11.63
CA GLY A 48 -13.38 -1.00 -10.83
C GLY A 48 -13.53 -0.69 -9.35
N HIS A 49 -12.57 -1.16 -8.57
CA HIS A 49 -12.54 -0.96 -7.13
C HIS A 49 -11.11 -0.93 -6.61
N PHE A 50 -10.94 -0.34 -5.43
CA PHE A 50 -9.74 -0.52 -4.63
C PHE A 50 -10.10 -0.59 -3.16
N PHE A 51 -9.23 -1.22 -2.38
CA PHE A 51 -9.37 -1.34 -0.94
C PHE A 51 -8.07 -1.01 -0.21
N LEU A 52 -8.17 -0.67 1.07
CA LEU A 52 -7.07 -0.55 2.02
C LEU A 52 -7.49 -1.16 3.35
N ARG A 53 -6.53 -1.74 4.09
CA ARG A 53 -6.69 -1.93 5.55
C ARG A 53 -6.38 -0.62 6.22
N TYR A 54 -7.17 -0.25 7.23
CA TYR A 54 -7.02 1.04 7.89
C TYR A 54 -7.44 1.00 9.36
N TRP A 55 -7.04 2.04 10.11
CA TRP A 55 -7.10 2.07 11.58
C TRP A 55 -7.95 3.21 12.16
N GLU A 56 -8.21 4.31 11.45
CA GLU A 56 -9.08 5.36 12.00
C GLU A 56 -10.48 4.84 12.34
N GLY A 57 -10.99 5.14 13.55
CA GLY A 57 -12.29 4.65 14.03
C GLY A 57 -12.33 3.16 14.44
N GLY A 58 -11.22 2.41 14.28
CA GLY A 58 -11.11 0.98 14.57
C GLY A 58 -10.55 0.18 13.38
N PRO A 59 -10.14 -1.09 13.54
CA PRO A 59 -9.67 -1.92 12.42
C PRO A 59 -10.76 -2.14 11.38
N HIS A 60 -10.48 -1.82 10.11
CA HIS A 60 -11.47 -1.96 9.04
C HIS A 60 -10.84 -2.13 7.65
N LEU A 61 -11.66 -2.59 6.70
CA LEU A 61 -11.42 -2.42 5.27
C LEU A 61 -12.11 -1.14 4.79
N ARG A 62 -11.36 -0.26 4.12
CA ARG A 62 -11.92 0.86 3.35
C ARG A 62 -12.05 0.44 1.89
N VAL A 63 -13.27 0.19 1.42
CA VAL A 63 -13.56 -0.24 0.05
C VAL A 63 -14.12 0.93 -0.75
N ARG A 64 -13.55 1.18 -1.93
CA ARG A 64 -13.98 2.24 -2.85
C ARG A 64 -14.33 1.59 -4.19
N VAL A 65 -15.50 1.91 -4.70
CA VAL A 65 -16.08 1.30 -5.89
C VAL A 65 -16.41 2.40 -6.89
N LEU A 66 -15.80 2.34 -8.06
CA LEU A 66 -16.09 3.26 -9.16
C LEU A 66 -17.34 2.75 -9.88
N SER A 67 -18.49 3.30 -9.53
CA SER A 67 -19.80 2.88 -10.03
C SER A 67 -20.15 3.54 -11.38
N VAL A 68 -21.10 2.93 -12.10
CA VAL A 68 -21.82 3.59 -13.20
C VAL A 68 -22.85 4.57 -12.64
N ARG A 69 -22.98 5.76 -13.23
CA ARG A 69 -23.69 6.92 -12.67
C ARG A 69 -25.10 6.65 -12.20
N SER A 70 -25.82 5.86 -12.97
CA SER A 70 -27.25 5.63 -12.78
C SER A 70 -27.56 4.73 -11.58
N VAL A 71 -26.57 4.08 -10.95
CA VAL A 71 -26.81 3.02 -9.97
C VAL A 71 -25.98 3.17 -8.68
N SER A 72 -25.33 4.31 -8.45
CA SER A 72 -24.39 4.48 -7.32
C SER A 72 -25.04 4.34 -5.94
N GLN A 73 -26.26 4.87 -5.76
CA GLN A 73 -27.00 4.75 -4.50
C GLN A 73 -27.46 3.31 -4.25
N ASP A 74 -27.99 2.65 -5.28
CA ASP A 74 -28.43 1.25 -5.19
C ASP A 74 -27.27 0.31 -4.86
N ILE A 75 -26.08 0.55 -5.46
CA ILE A 75 -24.86 -0.21 -5.15
C ILE A 75 -24.45 0.00 -3.69
N ALA A 76 -24.52 1.23 -3.17
CA ALA A 76 -24.15 1.50 -1.79
C ALA A 76 -25.03 0.73 -0.80
N THR A 77 -26.35 0.76 -0.98
CA THR A 77 -27.31 0.01 -0.16
C THR A 77 -27.08 -1.49 -0.29
N GLU A 78 -26.99 -2.01 -1.52
CA GLU A 78 -26.77 -3.45 -1.77
C GLU A 78 -25.49 -3.96 -1.09
N LEU A 79 -24.39 -3.22 -1.21
CA LEU A 79 -23.11 -3.61 -0.62
C LEU A 79 -23.16 -3.57 0.90
N VAL A 80 -23.76 -2.53 1.49
CA VAL A 80 -23.91 -2.41 2.95
C VAL A 80 -24.78 -3.54 3.50
N ASP A 81 -25.92 -3.82 2.88
CA ASP A 81 -26.82 -4.90 3.32
C ASP A 81 -26.14 -6.27 3.23
N ARG A 82 -25.52 -6.57 2.09
CA ARG A 82 -24.79 -7.83 1.87
C ARG A 82 -23.65 -8.02 2.87
N TRP A 83 -22.85 -6.97 3.11
CA TRP A 83 -21.71 -7.08 4.00
C TRP A 83 -22.10 -7.07 5.47
N ASN A 84 -23.14 -6.35 5.88
CA ASN A 84 -23.69 -6.46 7.23
C ASN A 84 -24.26 -7.85 7.51
N ALA A 85 -24.92 -8.49 6.53
CA ALA A 85 -25.36 -9.87 6.67
C ALA A 85 -24.17 -10.82 6.91
N TRP A 86 -23.11 -10.71 6.10
CA TRP A 86 -21.90 -11.51 6.29
C TRP A 86 -21.24 -11.27 7.66
N LEU A 87 -21.14 -10.01 8.10
CA LEU A 87 -20.57 -9.65 9.40
C LEU A 87 -21.41 -10.18 10.58
N GLY A 88 -22.73 -10.25 10.42
CA GLY A 88 -23.64 -10.87 11.40
C GLY A 88 -23.41 -12.38 11.54
N ASP A 89 -23.13 -13.06 10.43
CA ASP A 89 -22.82 -14.50 10.42
C ASP A 89 -21.37 -14.81 10.85
N HIS A 90 -20.48 -13.82 10.79
CA HIS A 90 -19.05 -13.93 11.11
C HIS A 90 -18.61 -12.85 12.10
N PRO A 91 -19.15 -12.85 13.35
CA PRO A 91 -18.81 -11.83 14.33
C PRO A 91 -17.32 -11.87 14.69
N SER A 92 -16.72 -10.70 14.88
CA SER A 92 -15.31 -10.60 15.28
C SER A 92 -15.10 -11.15 16.69
N PRO A 93 -13.89 -11.67 17.01
CA PRO A 93 -13.57 -12.20 18.34
C PRO A 93 -13.51 -11.15 19.45
N ARG A 94 -13.75 -9.86 19.15
CA ARG A 94 -13.66 -8.71 20.07
C ARG A 94 -12.39 -8.70 20.94
N SER A 95 -11.26 -9.00 20.32
CA SER A 95 -9.99 -9.24 21.02
C SER A 95 -9.08 -8.01 21.12
N VAL A 96 -9.49 -6.86 20.58
CA VAL A 96 -8.66 -5.66 20.58
C VAL A 96 -8.77 -4.94 21.92
N ASP A 97 -7.67 -4.86 22.65
CA ASP A 97 -7.53 -4.00 23.83
C ASP A 97 -7.61 -2.52 23.41
N GLU A 98 -8.63 -1.82 23.90
CA GLU A 98 -8.88 -0.41 23.62
C GLU A 98 -7.71 0.49 23.99
N ALA A 99 -7.10 0.28 25.17
CA ALA A 99 -5.98 1.08 25.61
C ALA A 99 -4.75 0.84 24.72
N ALA A 100 -4.49 -0.42 24.34
CA ALA A 100 -3.41 -0.75 23.42
C ALA A 100 -3.63 -0.14 22.03
N TYR A 101 -4.87 -0.16 21.54
CA TYR A 101 -5.22 0.40 20.26
C TYR A 101 -5.10 1.92 20.23
N LEU A 102 -5.55 2.62 21.28
CA LEU A 102 -5.44 4.08 21.36
C LEU A 102 -3.98 4.54 21.38
N ARG A 103 -3.08 3.78 22.03
CA ARG A 103 -1.62 4.01 21.94
C ARG A 103 -1.14 3.84 20.50
N PHE A 104 -1.46 2.72 19.87
CA PHE A 104 -1.12 2.47 18.46
C PHE A 104 -1.65 3.57 17.53
N ALA A 105 -2.91 3.97 17.66
CA ALA A 105 -3.55 4.98 16.82
C ALA A 105 -2.90 6.36 16.99
N THR A 106 -2.52 6.72 18.21
CA THR A 106 -1.79 7.97 18.49
C THR A 106 -0.41 7.97 17.84
N GLU A 107 0.32 6.86 17.95
CA GLU A 107 1.62 6.71 17.29
C GLU A 107 1.49 6.69 15.76
N ALA A 108 0.46 6.03 15.22
CA ALA A 108 0.17 5.98 13.79
C ALA A 108 -0.19 7.37 13.24
N ALA A 109 -1.06 8.10 13.93
CA ALA A 109 -1.42 9.48 13.57
C ALA A 109 -0.20 10.40 13.54
N THR A 110 0.66 10.31 14.55
CA THR A 110 1.91 11.09 14.61
C THR A 110 2.82 10.77 13.43
N ARG A 111 2.98 9.48 13.09
CA ARG A 111 3.78 9.03 11.95
C ARG A 111 3.20 9.45 10.60
N GLU A 112 1.87 9.41 10.45
CA GLU A 112 1.18 9.83 9.23
C GLU A 112 1.03 11.36 9.12
N GLY A 113 1.45 12.11 10.15
CA GLY A 113 1.34 13.57 10.20
C GLY A 113 -0.11 14.06 10.29
N LEU A 114 -1.00 13.25 10.86
CA LEU A 114 -2.41 13.59 10.98
C LEU A 114 -2.61 14.53 12.18
N PRO A 115 -3.08 15.79 11.98
CA PRO A 115 -3.33 16.73 13.08
C PRO A 115 -4.50 16.30 13.97
N GLY A 116 -5.30 15.34 13.51
CA GLY A 116 -6.36 14.69 14.23
C GLY A 116 -6.88 13.51 13.42
N TYR A 117 -7.45 12.52 14.10
CA TYR A 117 -7.96 11.30 13.50
C TYR A 117 -9.30 10.93 14.12
N GLU A 118 -10.10 10.11 13.43
CA GLU A 118 -11.35 9.62 14.01
C GLU A 118 -11.07 8.73 15.23
N PRO A 119 -11.51 9.11 16.45
CA PRO A 119 -11.28 8.30 17.63
C PRO A 119 -12.02 6.98 17.49
N TRP A 120 -11.50 5.93 18.14
CA TRP A 120 -12.21 4.66 18.17
C TRP A 120 -13.55 4.86 18.90
N ARG A 121 -14.66 4.55 18.22
CA ARG A 121 -16.03 4.65 18.76
C ARG A 121 -16.62 3.31 19.19
N GLY A 122 -15.79 2.27 19.35
CA GLY A 122 -16.27 0.91 19.57
C GLY A 122 -16.98 0.28 18.35
N LEU A 123 -16.88 0.89 17.16
CA LEU A 123 -17.43 0.30 15.93
C LEU A 123 -16.76 -1.04 15.66
N HIS A 124 -17.57 -2.07 15.49
CA HIS A 124 -17.17 -3.42 15.13
C HIS A 124 -18.31 -4.08 14.37
N ASP A 125 -17.96 -5.05 13.52
CA ASP A 125 -18.89 -5.89 12.76
C ASP A 125 -20.00 -5.10 12.06
N ARG A 126 -19.60 -3.98 11.43
CA ARG A 126 -20.52 -3.08 10.72
C ARG A 126 -19.91 -2.54 9.43
N ALA A 127 -20.69 -2.57 8.36
CA ALA A 127 -20.44 -1.87 7.11
C ALA A 127 -21.20 -0.54 7.08
N GLU A 128 -20.50 0.55 6.77
CA GLU A 128 -21.07 1.91 6.70
C GLU A 128 -20.62 2.65 5.45
N VAL A 129 -21.55 3.34 4.79
CA VAL A 129 -21.22 4.28 3.70
C VAL A 129 -20.43 5.45 4.29
N ARG A 130 -19.36 5.83 3.60
CA ARG A 130 -18.53 7.02 3.89
C ARG A 130 -18.35 7.87 2.64
N GLY A 131 -18.00 9.14 2.83
CA GLY A 131 -17.59 10.00 1.72
C GLY A 131 -16.23 9.57 1.18
N TYR A 132 -16.09 9.46 -0.14
CA TYR A 132 -14.77 9.43 -0.75
C TYR A 132 -14.32 10.86 -1.04
N LEU A 133 -13.30 11.30 -0.31
CA LEU A 133 -12.61 12.56 -0.54
C LEU A 133 -11.24 12.22 -1.14
N PRO A 134 -11.00 12.51 -2.43
CA PRO A 134 -9.68 12.32 -3.02
C PRO A 134 -8.64 13.20 -2.31
N GLU A 135 -7.47 12.62 -1.99
CA GLU A 135 -6.37 13.34 -1.34
C GLU A 135 -5.65 14.27 -2.34
N HIS A 136 -6.33 15.31 -2.81
CA HIS A 136 -5.82 16.23 -3.84
C HIS A 136 -4.50 16.88 -3.46
N GLU A 137 -4.28 17.15 -2.18
CA GLU A 137 -3.02 17.71 -1.66
C GLU A 137 -1.82 16.78 -1.89
N ARG A 138 -2.05 15.47 -2.02
CA ARG A 138 -1.01 14.45 -2.22
C ARG A 138 -0.94 13.97 -3.66
N TYR A 139 -2.08 13.76 -4.30
CA TYR A 139 -2.16 13.12 -5.62
C TYR A 139 -2.52 14.09 -6.74
N GLY A 140 -2.71 15.37 -6.44
CA GLY A 140 -3.13 16.39 -7.39
C GLY A 140 -4.56 16.18 -7.89
N THR A 141 -4.83 16.65 -9.10
CA THR A 141 -6.15 16.61 -9.75
C THR A 141 -6.03 16.11 -11.18
N GLY A 142 -7.16 15.85 -11.85
CA GLY A 142 -7.18 15.47 -13.26
C GLY A 142 -6.32 14.24 -13.58
N ALA A 143 -5.33 14.40 -14.45
CA ALA A 143 -4.52 13.29 -14.96
C ALA A 143 -3.66 12.61 -13.88
N SER A 144 -3.12 13.35 -12.90
CA SER A 144 -2.30 12.76 -11.84
C SER A 144 -3.15 11.90 -10.90
N LEU A 145 -4.31 12.42 -10.49
CA LEU A 145 -5.25 11.68 -9.66
C LEU A 145 -5.78 10.43 -10.37
N ALA A 146 -6.17 10.54 -11.64
CA ALA A 146 -6.61 9.39 -12.44
C ALA A 146 -5.52 8.33 -12.58
N ALA A 147 -4.24 8.72 -12.70
CA ALA A 147 -3.12 7.79 -12.73
C ALA A 147 -2.94 7.04 -11.40
N VAL A 148 -3.08 7.75 -10.27
CA VAL A 148 -2.98 7.18 -8.91
C VAL A 148 -4.17 6.26 -8.61
N GLU A 149 -5.40 6.68 -8.89
CA GLU A 149 -6.60 5.86 -8.68
C GLU A 149 -6.56 4.57 -9.51
N ARG A 150 -6.12 4.66 -10.78
CA ARG A 150 -5.85 3.48 -11.61
C ARG A 150 -4.84 2.55 -10.95
N HIS A 151 -3.73 3.10 -10.45
CA HIS A 151 -2.74 2.31 -9.73
C HIS A 151 -3.31 1.67 -8.46
N PHE A 152 -4.16 2.37 -7.71
CA PHE A 152 -4.82 1.80 -6.53
C PHE A 152 -5.70 0.59 -6.88
N MET A 153 -6.44 0.65 -7.98
CA MET A 153 -7.23 -0.49 -8.47
C MET A 153 -6.33 -1.67 -8.87
N GLU A 154 -5.23 -1.39 -9.55
CA GLU A 154 -4.25 -2.41 -9.98
C GLU A 154 -3.51 -3.04 -8.79
N ALA A 155 -3.11 -2.23 -7.81
CA ALA A 155 -2.50 -2.67 -6.57
C ALA A 155 -3.45 -3.56 -5.75
N SER A 156 -4.75 -3.21 -5.69
CA SER A 156 -5.74 -4.05 -5.04
C SER A 156 -5.91 -5.41 -5.71
N ARG A 157 -5.94 -5.47 -7.05
CA ARG A 157 -5.93 -6.75 -7.78
C ARG A 157 -4.67 -7.58 -7.51
N CYS A 158 -3.51 -6.93 -7.45
CA CYS A 158 -2.25 -7.62 -7.09
C CYS A 158 -2.32 -8.19 -5.68
N ALA A 159 -2.84 -7.41 -4.71
CA ALA A 159 -2.98 -7.85 -3.33
C ALA A 159 -3.99 -9.00 -3.21
N GLU A 160 -5.17 -8.90 -3.83
CA GLU A 160 -6.17 -9.98 -3.87
C GLU A 160 -5.57 -11.27 -4.44
N ALA A 161 -4.83 -11.21 -5.54
CA ALA A 161 -4.18 -12.38 -6.13
C ALA A 161 -3.11 -13.00 -5.24
N VAL A 162 -2.36 -12.19 -4.47
CA VAL A 162 -1.42 -12.70 -3.46
C VAL A 162 -2.18 -13.36 -2.30
N LEU A 163 -3.21 -12.70 -1.78
CA LEU A 163 -3.96 -13.11 -0.60
C LEU A 163 -4.87 -14.33 -0.87
N ALA A 164 -5.36 -14.50 -2.09
CA ALA A 164 -6.17 -15.65 -2.50
C ALA A 164 -5.43 -16.99 -2.31
N ARG A 165 -4.10 -16.98 -2.27
CA ARG A 165 -3.26 -18.15 -1.97
C ARG A 165 -3.15 -18.44 -0.46
N ARG A 166 -3.81 -17.64 0.38
CA ARG A 166 -3.76 -17.65 1.85
C ARG A 166 -2.30 -17.71 2.36
N PRO A 167 -1.45 -16.73 1.97
CA PRO A 167 -0.02 -16.77 2.24
C PRO A 167 0.30 -16.65 3.73
N GLY A 168 1.29 -17.42 4.17
CA GLY A 168 1.84 -17.32 5.52
C GLY A 168 2.64 -16.01 5.72
N PRO A 169 3.05 -15.68 6.97
CA PRO A 169 3.75 -14.44 7.28
C PRO A 169 5.02 -14.21 6.45
N ALA A 170 5.83 -15.25 6.24
CA ALA A 170 7.08 -15.16 5.47
C ALA A 170 6.83 -14.86 3.98
N GLU A 171 5.76 -15.42 3.39
CA GLU A 171 5.39 -15.17 2.00
C GLU A 171 4.90 -13.74 1.79
N ARG A 172 4.16 -13.19 2.77
CA ARG A 172 3.76 -11.78 2.76
C ARG A 172 4.95 -10.85 2.83
N LEU A 173 5.89 -11.11 3.74
CA LEU A 173 7.15 -10.37 3.82
C LEU A 173 7.93 -10.48 2.50
N SER A 174 7.98 -11.65 1.89
CA SER A 174 8.63 -11.87 0.59
C SER A 174 7.95 -11.10 -0.57
N ALA A 175 6.63 -10.94 -0.53
CA ALA A 175 5.88 -10.10 -1.46
C ALA A 175 6.13 -8.61 -1.21
N GLY A 176 6.07 -8.15 0.05
CA GLY A 176 6.39 -6.77 0.44
C GLY A 176 7.83 -6.38 0.07
N PHE A 177 8.80 -7.26 0.31
CA PHE A 177 10.20 -7.08 -0.12
C PHE A 177 10.31 -6.84 -1.62
N ALA A 178 9.58 -7.64 -2.42
CA ALA A 178 9.59 -7.51 -3.87
C ALA A 178 8.93 -6.19 -4.32
N VAL A 179 7.79 -5.83 -3.72
CA VAL A 179 7.10 -4.55 -3.94
C VAL A 179 8.05 -3.38 -3.69
N SER A 180 8.72 -3.35 -2.54
CA SER A 180 9.66 -2.27 -2.19
C SER A 180 10.83 -2.19 -3.18
N LEU A 181 11.52 -3.30 -3.46
CA LEU A 181 12.67 -3.29 -4.36
C LEU A 181 12.30 -2.90 -5.80
N LEU A 182 11.18 -3.38 -6.31
CA LEU A 182 10.74 -3.06 -7.67
C LEU A 182 10.31 -1.59 -7.80
N THR A 183 9.63 -1.04 -6.79
CA THR A 183 9.31 0.39 -6.76
C THR A 183 10.57 1.24 -6.78
N TRP A 184 11.57 0.90 -5.96
CA TRP A 184 12.85 1.61 -5.95
C TRP A 184 13.63 1.45 -7.25
N ALA A 185 13.54 0.30 -7.92
CA ALA A 185 14.16 0.09 -9.22
C ALA A 185 13.54 0.93 -10.34
N VAL A 186 12.24 1.27 -10.21
CA VAL A 186 11.54 2.17 -11.13
C VAL A 186 11.92 3.63 -10.86
N VAL A 187 11.93 4.02 -9.58
CA VAL A 187 12.22 5.38 -9.15
C VAL A 187 13.69 5.77 -9.37
N GLU A 188 14.61 4.85 -9.14
CA GLU A 188 16.04 5.03 -9.37
C GLU A 188 16.61 3.80 -10.10
N PRO A 189 16.76 3.87 -11.43
CA PRO A 189 17.28 2.75 -12.22
C PRO A 189 18.78 2.51 -12.01
N ASP A 190 19.56 3.54 -11.65
CA ASP A 190 21.00 3.39 -11.42
C ASP A 190 21.27 2.57 -10.14
N PRO A 191 22.00 1.45 -10.22
CA PRO A 191 22.20 0.58 -9.06
C PRO A 191 22.95 1.23 -7.89
N ARG A 192 23.87 2.17 -8.14
CA ARG A 192 24.64 2.84 -7.08
C ARG A 192 23.78 3.87 -6.38
N ARG A 193 23.16 4.78 -7.13
CA ARG A 193 22.25 5.78 -6.56
C ARG A 193 21.08 5.13 -5.83
N ARG A 194 20.53 4.04 -6.36
CA ARG A 194 19.47 3.27 -5.70
C ARG A 194 19.93 2.69 -4.36
N LEU A 195 21.15 2.13 -4.30
CA LEU A 195 21.70 1.62 -3.04
C LEU A 195 21.82 2.75 -2.00
N ASP A 196 22.36 3.90 -2.40
CA ASP A 196 22.54 5.04 -1.50
C ASP A 196 21.19 5.59 -1.00
N ALA A 197 20.19 5.66 -1.88
CA ALA A 197 18.84 6.06 -1.52
C ALA A 197 18.17 5.05 -0.57
N LEU A 198 18.26 3.74 -0.86
CA LEU A 198 17.74 2.68 0.03
C LEU A 198 18.36 2.73 1.43
N ARG A 199 19.67 2.99 1.53
CA ARG A 199 20.36 3.16 2.82
C ARG A 199 19.83 4.39 3.56
N THR A 200 19.71 5.52 2.87
CA THR A 200 19.20 6.77 3.45
C THR A 200 17.75 6.61 3.91
N GLY A 201 16.91 5.93 3.14
CA GLY A 201 15.52 5.64 3.52
C GLY A 201 15.42 4.71 4.72
N ALA A 202 16.23 3.64 4.78
CA ALA A 202 16.28 2.77 5.96
C ALA A 202 16.73 3.53 7.22
N GLU A 203 17.70 4.44 7.08
CA GLU A 203 18.14 5.31 8.18
C GLU A 203 17.07 6.31 8.62
N ALA A 204 16.32 6.89 7.67
CA ALA A 204 15.20 7.76 7.98
C ALA A 204 14.13 7.03 8.79
N TRP A 205 13.81 5.78 8.42
CA TRP A 205 12.87 4.93 9.15
C TRP A 205 13.38 4.55 10.54
N ARG A 206 14.69 4.27 10.67
CA ARG A 206 15.33 4.03 11.97
C ARG A 206 15.16 5.24 12.89
N ARG A 207 15.42 6.44 12.41
CA ARG A 207 15.23 7.69 13.18
C ARG A 207 13.76 7.94 13.53
N MET A 208 12.84 7.72 12.59
CA MET A 208 11.41 7.90 12.80
C MET A 208 10.84 6.96 13.85
N LEU A 209 11.24 5.68 13.83
CA LEU A 209 10.73 4.66 14.74
C LEU A 209 11.48 4.62 16.08
N GLY A 210 12.70 5.14 16.15
CA GLY A 210 13.49 5.20 17.37
C GLY A 210 13.61 3.81 18.02
N PRO A 211 13.26 3.63 19.31
CA PRO A 211 13.32 2.33 19.98
C PRO A 211 12.47 1.22 19.35
N ALA A 212 11.45 1.56 18.56
CA ALA A 212 10.63 0.57 17.86
C ALA A 212 11.34 -0.03 16.62
N TYR A 213 12.50 0.51 16.22
CA TYR A 213 13.35 -0.05 15.18
C TYR A 213 14.43 -0.95 15.81
N ASP A 214 14.16 -2.25 15.86
CA ASP A 214 15.09 -3.24 16.42
C ASP A 214 16.18 -3.61 15.39
N THR A 215 17.23 -2.78 15.32
CA THR A 215 18.33 -2.97 14.36
C THR A 215 19.00 -4.34 14.54
N GLU A 216 19.23 -4.77 15.78
CA GLU A 216 19.92 -6.04 16.03
C GLU A 216 19.06 -7.24 15.61
N ALA A 217 17.76 -7.23 15.91
CA ALA A 217 16.87 -8.28 15.43
C ALA A 217 16.74 -8.27 13.90
N PHE A 218 16.72 -7.10 13.27
CA PHE A 218 16.67 -6.98 11.82
C PHE A 218 17.95 -7.52 11.17
N ASP A 219 19.13 -7.22 11.74
CA ASP A 219 20.41 -7.75 11.29
C ASP A 219 20.46 -9.28 11.43
N ARG A 220 20.06 -9.83 12.60
CA ARG A 220 19.98 -11.28 12.80
C ARG A 220 19.04 -11.96 11.82
N ALA A 221 17.87 -11.36 11.58
CA ALA A 221 16.90 -11.88 10.62
C ALA A 221 17.42 -11.81 9.18
N TYR A 222 18.13 -10.74 8.83
CA TYR A 222 18.78 -10.62 7.52
C TYR A 222 19.84 -11.70 7.34
N GLU A 223 20.74 -11.88 8.31
CA GLU A 223 21.82 -12.87 8.21
C GLU A 223 21.29 -14.31 8.08
N SER A 224 20.23 -14.64 8.83
CA SER A 224 19.54 -15.93 8.72
C SER A 224 18.97 -16.18 7.31
N GLY A 225 18.46 -15.13 6.66
CA GLY A 225 17.84 -15.21 5.32
C GLY A 225 18.74 -14.76 4.16
N ARG A 226 20.00 -14.38 4.41
CA ARG A 226 20.82 -13.57 3.50
C ARG A 226 20.90 -14.13 2.10
N GLY A 227 21.24 -15.41 1.97
CA GLY A 227 21.37 -16.06 0.66
C GLY A 227 20.08 -16.05 -0.16
N ALA A 228 18.92 -16.24 0.48
CA ALA A 228 17.64 -16.22 -0.21
C ALA A 228 17.22 -14.79 -0.60
N LEU A 229 17.44 -13.82 0.29
CA LEU A 229 17.15 -12.40 0.05
C LEU A 229 17.98 -11.84 -1.11
N VAL A 230 19.30 -12.09 -1.11
CA VAL A 230 20.21 -11.64 -2.17
C VAL A 230 19.85 -12.27 -3.52
N ARG A 231 19.60 -13.59 -3.57
CA ARG A 231 19.14 -14.26 -4.81
C ARG A 231 17.84 -13.66 -5.33
N ARG A 232 16.87 -13.43 -4.44
CA ARG A 232 15.58 -12.83 -4.80
C ARG A 232 15.75 -11.40 -5.31
N ALA A 233 16.53 -10.58 -4.62
CA ALA A 233 16.84 -9.22 -5.04
C ALA A 233 17.53 -9.19 -6.41
N GLY A 234 18.53 -10.05 -6.62
CA GLY A 234 19.23 -10.16 -7.91
C GLY A 234 18.29 -10.53 -9.05
N HIS A 235 17.34 -11.43 -8.80
CA HIS A 235 16.33 -11.79 -9.80
C HIS A 235 15.32 -10.66 -10.08
N LEU A 236 14.87 -9.95 -9.05
CA LEU A 236 13.93 -8.83 -9.19
C LEU A 236 14.54 -7.63 -9.92
N LEU A 237 15.83 -7.37 -9.67
CA LEU A 237 16.57 -6.23 -10.23
C LEU A 237 17.27 -6.56 -11.56
N ALA A 238 17.14 -7.78 -12.06
CA ALA A 238 17.73 -8.18 -13.33
C ALA A 238 17.13 -7.36 -14.50
N PRO A 239 17.95 -6.93 -15.47
CA PRO A 239 17.48 -6.20 -16.66
C PRO A 239 16.46 -6.99 -17.48
N ASP A 240 16.69 -8.31 -17.61
CA ASP A 240 15.80 -9.25 -18.29
C ASP A 240 15.37 -10.37 -17.31
N PRO A 241 14.25 -10.19 -16.59
CA PRO A 241 13.81 -11.16 -15.61
C PRO A 241 13.38 -12.46 -16.33
N ARG A 242 14.09 -13.56 -16.07
CA ARG A 242 13.68 -14.88 -16.57
C ARG A 242 12.23 -15.18 -16.14
N PRO A 243 11.38 -15.71 -17.03
CA PRO A 243 9.99 -16.03 -16.70
C PRO A 243 9.92 -16.98 -15.49
N ARG A 244 9.09 -16.64 -14.49
CA ARG A 244 8.84 -17.47 -13.30
C ARG A 244 7.87 -18.61 -13.61
N SER A 245 7.78 -19.59 -12.71
CA SER A 245 6.69 -20.58 -12.65
C SER A 245 5.30 -19.95 -12.59
N ASP A 246 5.23 -18.71 -12.08
CA ASP A 246 4.00 -17.92 -11.93
C ASP A 246 3.62 -17.17 -13.24
N GLY A 247 4.38 -17.42 -14.31
CA GLY A 247 4.24 -16.80 -15.62
C GLY A 247 4.70 -15.33 -15.68
N PRO A 248 4.78 -14.75 -16.90
CA PRO A 248 5.00 -13.32 -17.11
C PRO A 248 3.86 -12.42 -16.57
N THR A 249 2.82 -13.02 -16.00
CA THR A 249 1.55 -12.40 -15.58
C THR A 249 1.28 -12.50 -14.06
N GLY A 250 2.25 -12.92 -13.25
CA GLY A 250 2.07 -13.03 -11.79
C GLY A 250 1.86 -11.68 -11.08
N PRO A 251 1.31 -11.65 -9.85
CA PRO A 251 0.92 -10.40 -9.17
C PRO A 251 2.08 -9.44 -8.92
N ILE A 252 3.31 -9.95 -8.71
CA ILE A 252 4.50 -9.12 -8.54
C ILE A 252 4.96 -8.49 -9.87
N ALA A 253 4.79 -9.19 -10.99
CA ALA A 253 5.06 -8.64 -12.32
C ALA A 253 4.01 -7.56 -12.68
N ALA A 254 2.74 -7.82 -12.37
CA ALA A 254 1.66 -6.84 -12.51
C ALA A 254 1.90 -5.58 -11.66
N TRP A 255 2.39 -5.74 -10.43
CA TRP A 255 2.86 -4.61 -9.60
C TRP A 255 3.94 -3.80 -10.31
N ARG A 256 5.02 -4.45 -10.79
CA ARG A 256 6.11 -3.78 -11.50
C ARG A 256 5.59 -2.96 -12.67
N HIS A 257 4.72 -3.55 -13.49
CA HIS A 257 4.12 -2.86 -14.64
C HIS A 257 3.29 -1.64 -14.20
N SER A 258 2.44 -1.82 -13.20
CA SER A 258 1.56 -0.76 -12.69
C SER A 258 2.36 0.41 -12.12
N VAL A 259 3.35 0.15 -11.25
CA VAL A 259 4.16 1.21 -10.63
C VAL A 259 5.07 1.90 -11.65
N SER A 260 5.59 1.18 -12.65
CA SER A 260 6.36 1.77 -13.77
C SER A 260 5.52 2.77 -14.55
N ARG A 261 4.28 2.39 -14.90
CA ARG A 261 3.36 3.26 -15.63
C ARG A 261 2.89 4.45 -14.78
N LEU A 262 2.65 4.24 -13.49
CA LEU A 262 2.34 5.32 -12.55
C LEU A 262 3.48 6.33 -12.52
N TYR A 263 4.70 5.88 -12.23
CA TYR A 263 5.87 6.73 -12.10
C TYR A 263 6.13 7.52 -13.39
N ALA A 264 6.15 6.86 -14.54
CA ALA A 264 6.34 7.54 -15.83
C ALA A 264 5.26 8.60 -16.12
N SER A 265 4.01 8.34 -15.73
CA SER A 265 2.93 9.32 -15.88
C SER A 265 3.14 10.54 -14.99
N LEU A 266 3.45 10.31 -13.70
CA LEU A 266 3.65 11.38 -12.73
C LEU A 266 4.93 12.18 -12.99
N GLU A 267 6.02 11.52 -13.40
CA GLU A 267 7.27 12.16 -13.80
C GLU A 267 7.05 13.09 -14.99
N ALA A 268 6.30 12.64 -16.02
CA ALA A 268 5.97 13.48 -17.16
C ALA A 268 5.09 14.68 -16.77
N LEU A 269 4.15 14.52 -15.84
CA LEU A 269 3.31 15.61 -15.33
C LEU A 269 4.11 16.58 -14.45
N GLU A 270 5.00 16.08 -13.59
CA GLU A 270 5.85 16.88 -12.71
C GLU A 270 6.81 17.75 -13.54
N ARG A 271 7.45 17.18 -14.57
CA ARG A 271 8.33 17.92 -15.49
C ARG A 271 7.61 19.03 -16.26
N ARG A 272 6.31 18.90 -16.49
CA ARG A 272 5.47 19.95 -17.12
C ARG A 272 4.87 20.94 -16.12
N GLY A 273 5.08 20.75 -14.81
CA GLY A 273 4.47 21.57 -13.77
C GLY A 273 2.97 21.30 -13.58
N GLU A 274 2.45 20.16 -14.05
CA GLU A 274 1.04 19.75 -13.93
C GLU A 274 0.79 18.84 -12.71
N PHE A 275 1.86 18.36 -12.06
CA PHE A 275 1.80 17.62 -10.80
C PHE A 275 2.66 18.31 -9.74
N THR A 276 2.02 19.15 -8.93
CA THR A 276 2.70 20.03 -7.96
C THR A 276 2.18 19.91 -6.51
N PRO A 277 1.85 18.72 -5.98
CA PRO A 277 1.59 18.60 -4.53
C PRO A 277 2.76 19.16 -3.71
N ASP A 278 2.45 19.66 -2.51
CA ASP A 278 3.49 20.10 -1.58
C ASP A 278 4.32 18.87 -1.17
N LEU A 279 5.65 18.97 -1.25
CA LEU A 279 6.57 17.93 -0.77
C LEU A 279 6.37 17.67 0.73
N SER A 280 5.98 18.71 1.48
CA SER A 280 5.61 18.61 2.89
C SER A 280 4.31 17.82 3.12
N ALA A 281 3.48 17.59 2.11
CA ALA A 281 2.32 16.69 2.18
C ALA A 281 2.68 15.23 1.86
N LEU A 282 3.86 15.01 1.27
CA LEU A 282 4.36 13.71 0.80
C LEU A 282 5.45 13.13 1.72
N ARG A 283 5.40 13.40 3.05
CA ARG A 283 6.45 13.19 4.10
C ARG A 283 7.01 11.77 4.31
N ASP A 284 7.09 10.95 3.28
CA ASP A 284 7.37 9.52 3.38
C ASP A 284 8.86 9.24 3.60
N ASP A 285 9.72 9.82 2.76
CA ASP A 285 11.13 9.45 2.75
C ASP A 285 12.01 10.60 2.24
N PRO A 286 12.81 11.24 3.09
CA PRO A 286 13.66 12.36 2.68
C PRO A 286 14.71 11.96 1.64
N SER A 287 15.06 10.68 1.52
CA SER A 287 16.02 10.20 0.51
C SER A 287 15.53 10.37 -0.94
N LEU A 288 14.23 10.62 -1.12
CA LEU A 288 13.61 10.80 -2.43
C LEU A 288 13.56 12.27 -2.88
N LEU A 289 13.86 13.21 -1.98
CA LEU A 289 13.76 14.65 -2.27
C LEU A 289 14.81 15.15 -3.25
N ASP A 290 15.97 14.49 -3.30
CA ASP A 290 17.09 14.88 -4.16
C ASP A 290 16.99 14.29 -5.58
N LEU A 291 15.93 13.50 -5.87
CA LEU A 291 15.72 12.92 -7.19
C LEU A 291 15.17 13.95 -8.19
N PRO A 292 15.35 13.75 -9.51
CA PRO A 292 14.88 14.71 -10.53
C PRO A 292 13.36 14.93 -10.56
N SER A 293 12.57 13.97 -10.08
CA SER A 293 11.11 14.05 -9.99
C SER A 293 10.66 13.55 -8.62
N PRO A 294 10.91 14.35 -7.57
CA PRO A 294 10.75 13.91 -6.18
C PRO A 294 9.28 13.64 -5.84
N ARG A 295 8.31 14.36 -6.42
CA ARG A 295 6.88 14.10 -6.14
C ARG A 295 6.44 12.78 -6.73
N ALA A 296 6.83 12.49 -7.97
CA ALA A 296 6.56 11.20 -8.61
C ALA A 296 7.18 10.04 -7.80
N ALA A 297 8.43 10.24 -7.34
CA ALA A 297 9.16 9.26 -6.54
C ALA A 297 8.51 8.99 -5.18
N LEU A 298 8.19 10.05 -4.42
CA LEU A 298 7.49 9.96 -3.14
C LEU A 298 6.11 9.31 -3.30
N THR A 299 5.37 9.64 -4.35
CA THR A 299 4.06 9.03 -4.63
C THR A 299 4.18 7.53 -4.91
N ALA A 300 5.18 7.11 -5.69
CA ALA A 300 5.44 5.70 -5.94
C ALA A 300 5.84 4.95 -4.66
N ASN A 301 6.69 5.54 -3.82
CA ASN A 301 7.08 4.99 -2.53
C ASN A 301 5.88 4.87 -1.56
N ARG A 302 5.01 5.88 -1.52
CA ARG A 302 3.74 5.82 -0.77
C ARG A 302 2.85 4.69 -1.25
N CYS A 303 2.78 4.47 -2.57
CA CYS A 303 2.00 3.36 -3.11
C CYS A 303 2.56 2.00 -2.65
N ALA A 304 3.88 1.85 -2.52
CA ALA A 304 4.49 0.66 -1.93
C ALA A 304 4.10 0.47 -0.45
N HIS A 305 4.08 1.55 0.34
CA HIS A 305 3.55 1.54 1.71
C HIS A 305 2.08 1.08 1.75
N LEU A 306 1.23 1.66 0.89
CA LEU A 306 -0.18 1.27 0.81
C LEU A 306 -0.38 -0.17 0.32
N MET A 307 0.56 -0.73 -0.43
CA MET A 307 0.56 -2.15 -0.78
C MET A 307 0.90 -3.03 0.42
N CYS A 308 1.84 -2.62 1.28
CA CYS A 308 2.09 -3.28 2.57
C CYS A 308 0.81 -3.31 3.43
N ASN A 309 0.09 -2.18 3.52
CA ASN A 309 -1.20 -2.13 4.23
C ASN A 309 -2.22 -3.13 3.65
N ARG A 310 -2.33 -3.24 2.32
CA ARG A 310 -3.23 -4.23 1.67
C ARG A 310 -2.86 -5.67 2.04
N LEU A 311 -1.57 -5.98 2.08
CA LEU A 311 -1.04 -7.30 2.45
C LEU A 311 -1.12 -7.59 3.96
N GLY A 312 -1.58 -6.64 4.78
CA GLY A 312 -1.62 -6.79 6.23
C GLY A 312 -0.23 -6.72 6.89
N LEU A 313 0.71 -6.02 6.26
CA LEU A 313 2.03 -5.74 6.82
C LEU A 313 2.00 -4.37 7.51
N TYR A 314 2.44 -4.33 8.77
CA TYR A 314 2.42 -3.12 9.61
C TYR A 314 3.80 -2.45 9.70
N GLY A 315 3.86 -1.28 10.34
CA GLY A 315 5.06 -0.42 10.41
C GLY A 315 6.38 -1.14 10.71
N PRO A 316 6.48 -1.97 11.77
CA PRO A 316 7.72 -2.69 12.08
C PRO A 316 8.14 -3.68 10.98
N GLN A 317 7.18 -4.36 10.35
CA GLN A 317 7.46 -5.26 9.24
C GLN A 317 7.91 -4.49 8.01
N GLU A 318 7.32 -3.32 7.75
CA GLU A 318 7.77 -2.46 6.66
C GLU A 318 9.18 -1.89 6.87
N ALA A 319 9.52 -1.55 8.11
CA ALA A 319 10.86 -1.14 8.51
C ALA A 319 11.88 -2.26 8.27
N LEU A 320 11.53 -3.50 8.66
CA LEU A 320 12.33 -4.69 8.37
C LEU A 320 12.55 -4.88 6.86
N LEU A 321 11.50 -4.68 6.04
CA LEU A 321 11.60 -4.81 4.59
C LEU A 321 12.51 -3.75 3.96
N ARG A 322 12.46 -2.50 4.43
CA ARG A 322 13.40 -1.44 4.00
C ARG A 322 14.83 -1.77 4.39
N HIS A 323 15.03 -2.27 5.61
CA HIS A 323 16.33 -2.74 6.06
C HIS A 323 16.87 -3.85 5.16
N PHE A 324 16.06 -4.89 4.89
CA PHE A 324 16.43 -5.98 3.99
C PHE A 324 16.74 -5.49 2.58
N ALA A 325 15.97 -4.53 2.05
CA ALA A 325 16.20 -3.98 0.71
C ALA A 325 17.56 -3.28 0.61
N ALA A 326 17.92 -2.46 1.60
CA ALA A 326 19.21 -1.79 1.66
C ALA A 326 20.39 -2.77 1.78
N ARG A 327 20.26 -3.78 2.66
CA ARG A 327 21.28 -4.82 2.87
C ARG A 327 21.47 -5.69 1.63
N ALA A 328 20.38 -6.16 1.02
CA ALA A 328 20.44 -7.00 -0.18
C ALA A 328 21.02 -6.24 -1.38
N ALA A 329 20.69 -4.96 -1.54
CA ALA A 329 21.28 -4.11 -2.57
C ALA A 329 22.79 -3.92 -2.35
N ALA A 330 23.24 -3.76 -1.09
CA ALA A 330 24.66 -3.64 -0.77
C ALA A 330 25.46 -4.91 -1.09
N ASP A 331 24.88 -6.07 -0.79
CA ASP A 331 25.49 -7.37 -1.10
C ASP A 331 25.61 -7.61 -2.60
N LEU A 332 24.57 -7.28 -3.37
CA LEU A 332 24.61 -7.34 -4.84
C LEU A 332 25.66 -6.39 -5.42
N HIS A 333 25.77 -5.17 -4.88
CA HIS A 333 26.76 -4.19 -5.33
C HIS A 333 28.20 -4.67 -5.09
N THR A 334 28.43 -5.28 -3.92
CA THR A 334 29.74 -5.83 -3.54
C THR A 334 30.10 -7.03 -4.43
N ALA A 335 29.17 -7.94 -4.67
CA ALA A 335 29.38 -9.10 -5.54
C ALA A 335 29.68 -8.68 -6.99
N GLY A 336 28.94 -7.69 -7.53
CA GLY A 336 29.19 -7.17 -8.88
C GLY A 336 30.52 -6.43 -9.02
N SER A 337 30.94 -5.70 -7.98
CA SER A 337 32.23 -4.99 -7.98
C SER A 337 33.43 -5.94 -7.81
N GLY A 338 33.25 -7.07 -7.14
CA GLY A 338 34.28 -8.11 -7.00
C GLY A 338 34.53 -8.91 -8.28
N ALA A 339 33.53 -9.05 -9.15
CA ALA A 339 33.65 -9.73 -10.45
C ALA A 339 34.30 -8.86 -11.56
N HIS A 340 34.67 -7.62 -11.26
CA HIS A 340 35.30 -6.66 -12.18
C HIS A 340 36.69 -6.21 -11.72
N ARG A 341 37.32 -6.91 -10.76
CA ARG A 341 38.75 -6.72 -10.49
C ARG A 341 39.57 -7.60 -11.44
N PRO A 342 40.54 -7.03 -12.20
CA PRO A 342 41.37 -7.76 -13.16
C PRO A 342 42.26 -8.81 -12.51
#